data_AF-A0A5E7U3R7-F1
#
_entry.id   AF-A0A5E7U3R7-F1
#
_cell.length_a   1.000
_cell.length_b   1.000
_cell.length_c   1.000
_cell.angle_alpha   90.00
_cell.angle_beta   90.00
_cell.angle_gamma   90.00
#
_symmetry.space_group_name_H-M   'P 1'
#
loop_
_entity.id
_entity.type
_entity.pdbx_description
1 polymer ?
#
loop_
_entity_poly.entity_id
_entity_poly.type
_entity_poly.pdbx_seq_one_letter_code
_entity_poly.pdbx_strand_id
1 'polypeptide(L)'
;MDNEILYAHTQYVAKFYQAYRGPMPKLIELIRYSIGIGAPDADRVRNFLLRETTQRILEQQWETALWQSADRTKSWRLVCLATQTDPEVAARLLAKRTPSSDCCSFCWADERGVMDALIPELDIYGKLISPSVMLHRQCSRPWKLHRDLVARAGTTAKESLL
;
A
#
# COMPACT_ATOMS: atom_id res chain seq x y z
N MET A 1 5.71 -4.94 -27.29
CA MET A 1 4.54 -5.39 -26.50
C MET A 1 4.61 -4.62 -25.20
N ASP A 2 3.84 -3.55 -25.10
CA ASP A 2 3.99 -2.57 -24.02
C ASP A 2 3.79 -3.20 -22.65
N ASN A 3 4.73 -2.91 -21.76
CA ASN A 3 4.65 -3.33 -20.35
C ASN A 3 3.49 -2.66 -19.61
N GLU A 4 2.76 -1.75 -20.27
CA GLU A 4 1.60 -1.04 -19.75
C GLU A 4 0.55 -1.98 -19.16
N ILE A 5 0.27 -3.12 -19.81
CA ILE A 5 -0.64 -4.12 -19.27
C ILE A 5 -0.14 -4.69 -17.94
N LEU A 6 1.17 -4.92 -17.79
CA LEU A 6 1.74 -5.42 -16.55
C LEU A 6 1.71 -4.36 -15.45
N TYR A 7 1.96 -3.09 -15.78
CA TYR A 7 1.82 -1.99 -14.82
C TYR A 7 0.38 -1.86 -14.33
N ALA A 8 -0.60 -1.81 -15.25
CA ALA A 8 -2.01 -1.67 -14.93
C ALA A 8 -2.53 -2.81 -14.05
N HIS A 9 -2.21 -4.05 -14.40
CA HIS A 9 -2.68 -5.21 -13.65
C HIS A 9 -1.92 -5.41 -12.33
N THR A 10 -0.66 -4.97 -12.23
CA THR A 10 0.04 -4.90 -10.94
C THR A 10 -0.63 -3.87 -10.01
N GLN A 11 -0.95 -2.68 -10.52
CA GLN A 11 -1.69 -1.68 -9.75
C GLN A 11 -3.09 -2.18 -9.37
N TYR A 12 -3.80 -2.87 -10.27
CA TYR A 12 -5.10 -3.45 -9.98
C TYR A 12 -5.06 -4.40 -8.78
N VAL A 13 -4.10 -5.35 -8.77
CA VAL A 13 -3.90 -6.28 -7.65
C VAL A 13 -3.54 -5.51 -6.37
N ALA A 14 -2.68 -4.49 -6.46
CA ALA A 14 -2.33 -3.66 -5.31
C ALA A 14 -3.58 -2.97 -4.73
N LYS A 15 -4.41 -2.36 -5.58
CA LYS A 15 -5.66 -1.67 -5.17
C LYS A 15 -6.65 -2.64 -4.52
N PHE A 16 -6.82 -3.84 -5.08
CA PHE A 16 -7.74 -4.84 -4.56
C PHE A 16 -7.38 -5.28 -3.13
N TYR A 17 -6.09 -5.53 -2.86
CA TYR A 17 -5.64 -6.00 -1.55
C TYR A 17 -5.22 -4.88 -0.60
N GLN A 18 -5.04 -3.65 -1.09
CA GLN A 18 -4.38 -2.51 -0.44
C GLN A 18 -2.91 -2.76 -0.08
N ALA A 19 -2.60 -3.87 0.59
CA ALA A 19 -1.27 -4.30 0.98
C ALA A 19 -1.21 -5.83 0.99
N TYR A 20 -1.00 -6.44 -0.18
CA TYR A 20 -0.80 -7.89 -0.28
C TYR A 20 0.49 -8.29 0.41
N ARG A 21 0.49 -9.44 1.10
CA ARG A 21 1.68 -10.11 1.64
C ARG A 21 1.65 -11.58 1.22
N GLY A 22 2.73 -12.07 0.63
CA GLY A 22 2.85 -13.49 0.31
C GLY A 22 4.05 -13.83 -0.56
N PRO A 23 4.13 -15.06 -1.04
CA PRO A 23 5.24 -15.50 -1.89
C PRO A 23 5.11 -14.91 -3.30
N MET A 24 6.26 -14.67 -3.96
CA MET A 24 6.31 -14.12 -5.33
C MET A 24 5.50 -14.95 -6.36
N PRO A 25 5.56 -16.30 -6.36
CA PRO A 25 4.75 -17.10 -7.27
C PRO A 25 3.25 -16.81 -7.19
N LYS A 26 2.71 -16.64 -5.97
CA LYS A 26 1.28 -16.33 -5.80
C LYS A 26 0.94 -14.91 -6.26
N LEU A 27 1.84 -13.95 -6.06
CA LEU A 27 1.66 -12.60 -6.61
C LEU A 27 1.61 -12.62 -8.15
N ILE A 28 2.52 -13.35 -8.78
CA ILE A 28 2.55 -13.53 -10.23
C ILE A 28 1.25 -14.19 -10.72
N GLU A 29 0.77 -15.22 -10.00
CA GLU A 29 -0.50 -15.88 -10.30
C GLU A 29 -1.68 -14.89 -10.27
N LEU A 30 -1.78 -14.04 -9.24
CA LEU A 30 -2.82 -13.02 -9.11
C LEU A 30 -2.79 -12.01 -10.25
N ILE A 31 -1.60 -11.52 -10.63
CA ILE A 31 -1.44 -10.58 -11.74
C ILE A 31 -1.85 -11.24 -13.05
N ARG A 32 -1.36 -12.45 -13.34
CA ARG A 32 -1.70 -13.19 -14.56
C ARG A 32 -3.19 -13.52 -14.63
N TYR A 33 -3.79 -13.93 -13.51
CA TYR A 33 -5.23 -14.18 -13.41
C TYR A 33 -6.04 -12.92 -13.75
N SER A 34 -5.61 -11.75 -13.27
CA SER A 34 -6.29 -10.49 -13.59
C SER A 34 -6.19 -10.09 -15.07
N ILE A 35 -5.15 -10.52 -15.79
CA ILE A 35 -4.97 -10.26 -17.24
C ILE A 35 -5.80 -11.26 -18.08
N GLY A 36 -5.93 -12.51 -17.64
CA GLY A 36 -6.66 -13.55 -18.35
C GLY A 36 -5.87 -14.22 -19.47
N ILE A 37 -6.55 -14.58 -20.57
CA ILE A 37 -6.02 -15.44 -21.64
C ILE A 37 -4.76 -14.86 -22.32
N GLY A 38 -4.60 -13.53 -22.33
CA GLY A 38 -3.43 -12.84 -22.89
C GLY A 38 -2.25 -12.64 -21.93
N ALA A 39 -2.28 -13.26 -20.75
CA ALA A 39 -1.25 -13.04 -19.74
C ALA A 39 0.14 -13.52 -20.21
N PRO A 40 1.20 -12.71 -20.03
CA PRO A 40 2.57 -13.17 -20.24
C PRO A 40 2.91 -14.40 -19.38
N ASP A 41 3.97 -15.10 -19.78
CA ASP A 41 4.52 -16.21 -18.99
C ASP A 41 4.99 -15.73 -17.61
N ALA A 42 5.00 -16.66 -16.64
CA ALA A 42 5.29 -16.34 -15.25
C ALA A 42 6.70 -15.76 -15.05
N ASP A 43 7.69 -16.23 -15.81
CA ASP A 43 9.07 -15.76 -15.71
C ASP A 43 9.22 -14.34 -16.25
N ARG A 44 8.51 -13.99 -17.32
CA ARG A 44 8.45 -12.61 -17.82
C ARG A 44 7.81 -11.67 -16.81
N VAL A 45 6.73 -12.09 -16.14
CA VAL A 45 6.13 -11.27 -15.07
C VAL A 45 7.09 -11.13 -13.89
N ARG A 46 7.75 -12.22 -13.48
CA ARG A 46 8.77 -12.17 -12.42
C ARG A 46 9.91 -11.21 -12.76
N ASN A 47 10.47 -11.32 -13.96
CA ASN A 47 11.55 -10.46 -14.43
C ASN A 47 11.10 -9.01 -14.56
N PHE A 48 9.86 -8.77 -14.98
CA PHE A 48 9.27 -7.44 -14.96
C PHE A 48 9.23 -6.87 -13.54
N LEU A 49 8.68 -7.61 -12.57
CA LEU A 49 8.56 -7.16 -11.17
C LEU A 49 9.91 -6.94 -10.49
N LEU A 50 10.94 -7.71 -10.81
CA LEU A 50 12.25 -7.58 -10.14
C LEU A 50 13.16 -6.50 -10.74
N ARG A 51 12.78 -5.89 -11.87
CA ARG A 51 13.57 -4.81 -12.49
C ARG A 51 13.43 -3.52 -11.70
N GLU A 52 14.57 -2.91 -11.40
CA GLU A 52 14.63 -1.62 -10.72
C GLU A 52 13.87 -0.52 -11.49
N THR A 53 14.00 -0.48 -12.81
CA THR A 53 13.26 0.48 -13.65
C THR A 53 11.76 0.30 -13.54
N THR A 54 11.28 -0.93 -13.48
CA THR A 54 9.87 -1.24 -13.23
C THR A 54 9.42 -0.71 -11.87
N GLN A 55 10.22 -0.95 -10.83
CA GLN A 55 9.90 -0.50 -9.47
C GLN A 55 9.77 1.02 -9.38
N ARG A 56 10.70 1.75 -9.98
CA ARG A 56 10.64 3.22 -10.04
C ARG A 56 9.38 3.72 -10.77
N ILE A 57 9.02 3.09 -11.90
CA ILE A 57 7.83 3.47 -12.66
C ILE A 57 6.54 3.16 -11.87
N LEU A 58 6.46 1.98 -11.25
CA LEU A 58 5.32 1.62 -10.41
C LEU A 58 5.12 2.63 -9.28
N GLU A 59 6.18 3.02 -8.59
CA GLU A 59 6.11 3.94 -7.46
C GLU A 59 5.73 5.36 -7.91
N GLN A 60 6.37 5.87 -8.97
CA GLN A 60 6.23 7.25 -9.41
C GLN A 60 4.97 7.54 -10.23
N GLN A 61 4.54 6.57 -11.06
CA GLN A 61 3.47 6.79 -12.05
C GLN A 61 2.20 5.98 -11.74
N TRP A 62 2.33 4.85 -11.04
CA TRP A 62 1.21 3.95 -10.77
C TRP A 62 0.88 3.84 -9.28
N GLU A 63 1.49 4.67 -8.43
CA GLU A 63 1.24 4.71 -6.99
C GLU A 63 1.25 3.31 -6.38
N THR A 64 2.22 2.49 -6.76
CA THR A 64 2.32 1.09 -6.34
C THR A 64 3.76 0.79 -5.96
N ALA A 65 3.97 0.15 -4.83
CA ALA A 65 5.31 -0.27 -4.39
C ALA A 65 5.35 -1.77 -4.15
N LEU A 66 6.45 -2.39 -4.57
CA LEU A 66 6.75 -3.78 -4.27
C LEU A 66 8.05 -3.85 -3.48
N TRP A 67 8.01 -4.42 -2.29
CA TRP A 67 9.21 -4.63 -1.49
C TRP A 67 9.26 -6.04 -0.92
N GLN A 68 10.47 -6.48 -0.63
CA GLN A 68 10.71 -7.72 0.08
C GLN A 68 10.74 -7.44 1.59
N SER A 69 9.93 -8.17 2.35
CA SER A 69 9.92 -8.06 3.80
C SER A 69 11.24 -8.53 4.39
N ALA A 70 11.66 -7.91 5.49
CA ALA A 70 12.85 -8.33 6.24
C ALA A 70 12.66 -9.68 6.97
N ASP A 71 11.41 -10.17 7.07
CA ASP A 71 11.06 -11.42 7.75
C ASP A 71 11.86 -12.65 7.27
N ARG A 72 11.92 -13.69 8.11
CA ARG A 72 12.66 -14.94 7.79
C ARG A 72 12.12 -15.63 6.54
N THR A 73 10.86 -15.42 6.19
CA THR A 73 10.22 -16.01 5.02
C THR A 73 10.53 -15.25 3.72
N LYS A 74 11.17 -14.08 3.82
CA LYS A 74 11.45 -13.15 2.70
C LYS A 74 10.20 -12.90 1.84
N SER A 75 9.06 -12.74 2.51
CA SER A 75 7.76 -12.55 1.86
C SER A 75 7.70 -11.24 1.07
N TRP A 76 7.00 -11.23 -0.06
CA TRP A 76 6.83 -10.04 -0.88
C TRP A 76 5.60 -9.26 -0.45
N ARG A 77 5.69 -7.95 -0.56
CA ARG A 77 4.59 -7.04 -0.26
C ARG A 77 4.34 -6.11 -1.42
N LEU A 78 3.12 -6.19 -1.94
CA LEU A 78 2.63 -5.28 -2.97
C LEU A 78 1.65 -4.31 -2.33
N VAL A 79 1.98 -3.03 -2.37
CA VAL A 79 1.27 -1.98 -1.63
C VAL A 79 0.74 -0.93 -2.59
N CYS A 80 -0.55 -0.64 -2.44
CA CYS A 80 -1.21 0.47 -3.09
C CYS A 80 -0.89 1.76 -2.31
N LEU A 81 -0.22 2.70 -2.96
CA LEU A 81 0.04 4.04 -2.46
C LEU A 81 -1.00 5.06 -2.93
N ALA A 82 -1.98 4.64 -3.74
CA ALA A 82 -3.07 5.49 -4.19
C ALA A 82 -4.05 5.78 -3.04
N THR A 83 -4.66 6.95 -3.08
CA THR A 83 -5.75 7.29 -2.14
C THR A 83 -7.05 6.63 -2.59
N GLN A 84 -7.84 6.14 -1.64
CA GLN A 84 -9.19 5.63 -1.89
C GLN A 84 -10.10 6.82 -2.21
N THR A 85 -11.09 6.64 -3.06
CA THR A 85 -12.08 7.68 -3.38
C THR A 85 -13.30 7.63 -2.46
N ASP A 86 -13.56 6.48 -1.86
CA ASP A 86 -14.68 6.24 -0.94
C ASP A 86 -14.25 6.50 0.53
N PRO A 87 -14.85 7.51 1.20
CA PRO A 87 -14.57 7.80 2.61
C PRO A 87 -14.86 6.62 3.55
N GLU A 88 -15.85 5.77 3.26
CA GLU A 88 -16.18 4.63 4.12
C GLU A 88 -15.12 3.53 4.05
N VAL A 89 -14.57 3.28 2.86
CA VAL A 89 -13.42 2.38 2.66
C VAL A 89 -12.20 2.95 3.39
N ALA A 90 -11.93 4.25 3.23
CA ALA A 90 -10.82 4.92 3.90
C ALA A 90 -10.95 4.86 5.44
N ALA A 91 -12.14 5.10 5.98
CA ALA A 91 -12.42 5.00 7.42
C ALA A 91 -12.18 3.59 7.94
N ARG A 92 -12.63 2.56 7.21
CA ARG A 92 -12.37 1.15 7.57
C ARG A 92 -10.88 0.82 7.56
N LEU A 93 -10.11 1.35 6.61
CA LEU A 93 -8.65 1.16 6.58
C LEU A 93 -7.96 1.81 7.79
N LEU A 94 -8.32 3.05 8.12
CA LEU A 94 -7.76 3.80 9.25
C LEU A 94 -8.13 3.18 10.61
N ALA A 95 -9.28 2.51 10.71
CA ALA A 95 -9.72 1.85 11.93
C ALA A 95 -8.94 0.55 12.24
N LYS A 96 -8.23 -0.01 11.26
CA LYS A 96 -7.45 -1.24 11.45
C LYS A 96 -6.27 -0.99 12.38
N ARG A 97 -6.10 -1.83 13.40
CA ARG A 97 -5.00 -1.74 14.35
C ARG A 97 -3.95 -2.80 14.07
N THR A 98 -2.69 -2.38 13.95
CA THR A 98 -1.57 -3.30 13.84
C THR A 98 -1.36 -4.06 15.15
N PRO A 99 -0.75 -5.26 15.10
CA PRO A 99 -0.50 -6.07 16.29
C PRO A 99 0.60 -5.49 17.20
N SER A 100 1.48 -4.62 16.68
CA SER A 100 2.54 -3.97 17.44
C SER A 100 2.92 -2.62 16.84
N SER A 101 3.71 -1.84 17.59
CA SER A 101 4.35 -0.60 17.13
C SER A 101 5.49 -0.82 16.14
N ASP A 102 6.00 -2.05 16.04
CA ASP A 102 7.00 -2.44 15.03
C ASP A 102 6.38 -2.60 13.63
N CYS A 103 5.05 -2.46 13.52
CA CYS A 103 4.33 -2.63 12.28
C CYS A 103 3.88 -1.28 11.69
N CYS A 104 4.05 -1.11 10.38
CA CYS A 104 3.48 0.03 9.67
C CYS A 104 1.95 -0.03 9.69
N SER A 105 1.29 1.03 10.17
CA SER A 105 -0.18 1.11 10.30
C SER A 105 -0.91 1.06 8.97
N PHE A 106 -0.25 1.43 7.86
CA PHE A 106 -0.82 1.40 6.53
C PHE A 106 -0.65 0.06 5.82
N CYS A 107 0.60 -0.41 5.65
CA CYS A 107 0.89 -1.61 4.86
C CYS A 107 1.07 -2.90 5.69
N TRP A 108 1.02 -2.78 7.02
CA TRP A 108 1.14 -3.90 7.96
C TRP A 108 2.46 -4.69 7.82
N ALA A 109 3.52 -4.05 7.32
CA ALA A 109 4.86 -4.62 7.34
C ALA A 109 5.41 -4.59 8.76
N ASP A 110 5.91 -5.73 9.21
CA ASP A 110 6.63 -5.89 10.46
C ASP A 110 8.10 -5.57 10.19
N GLU A 111 8.58 -4.51 10.83
CA GLU A 111 9.93 -3.96 10.68
C GLU A 111 10.79 -4.21 11.93
N ARG A 112 10.45 -5.22 12.74
CA ARG A 112 11.20 -5.53 13.96
C ARG A 112 12.69 -5.72 13.66
N GLY A 113 13.51 -4.91 14.32
CA GLY A 113 14.97 -4.93 14.18
C GLY A 113 15.52 -4.12 12.99
N VAL A 114 14.66 -3.42 12.23
CA VAL A 114 15.09 -2.48 11.19
C VAL A 114 15.09 -1.08 11.78
N MET A 115 16.28 -0.50 11.95
CA MET A 115 16.42 0.86 12.49
C MET A 115 15.80 1.88 11.53
N ASP A 116 15.09 2.87 12.08
CA ASP A 116 14.49 4.00 11.36
C ASP A 116 13.54 3.62 10.21
N ALA A 117 13.04 2.37 10.19
CA ALA A 117 12.11 1.93 9.15
C ALA A 117 10.74 2.63 9.24
N LEU A 118 10.31 2.93 10.47
CA LEU A 118 9.02 3.53 10.75
C LEU A 118 9.20 4.89 11.41
N ILE A 119 8.44 5.87 10.92
CA ILE A 119 8.32 7.19 11.51
C ILE A 119 6.98 7.31 12.23
N PRO A 120 6.94 7.93 13.42
CA PRO A 120 5.67 8.19 14.08
C PRO A 120 4.89 9.27 13.34
N GLU A 121 3.57 9.17 13.38
CA GLU A 121 2.70 10.26 12.97
C GLU A 121 2.67 11.33 14.06
N LEU A 122 2.96 12.57 13.64
CA LEU A 122 2.93 13.75 14.49
C LEU A 122 1.73 14.64 14.14
N ASP A 123 1.16 15.29 15.14
CA ASP A 123 0.16 16.33 14.97
C ASP A 123 0.80 17.66 14.48
N ILE A 124 -0.04 18.69 14.30
CA ILE A 124 0.39 20.02 13.86
C ILE A 124 1.35 20.72 14.83
N TYR A 125 1.44 20.25 16.08
CA TYR A 125 2.33 20.76 17.12
C TYR A 125 3.57 19.88 17.33
N GLY A 126 3.77 18.86 16.48
CA GLY A 126 4.89 17.93 16.58
C GLY A 126 4.73 16.89 17.70
N LYS A 127 3.53 16.72 18.28
CA LYS A 127 3.27 15.70 19.30
C LYS A 127 2.80 14.40 18.64
N LEU A 128 3.13 13.27 19.28
CA LEU A 128 2.65 11.96 18.86
C LEU A 128 1.13 11.90 18.89
N ILE A 129 0.54 11.45 17.78
CA ILE A 129 -0.91 11.19 17.72
C ILE A 129 -1.18 9.90 18.47
N SER A 130 -2.18 9.91 19.36
CA SER A 130 -2.63 8.73 20.09
C SER A 130 -3.85 8.08 19.41
N PRO A 131 -3.88 6.74 19.24
CA PRO A 131 -2.79 5.80 19.53
C PRO A 131 -1.60 6.00 18.58
N SER A 132 -0.38 5.71 19.04
CA SER A 132 0.84 5.90 18.24
C SER A 132 0.73 5.18 16.89
N VAL A 133 0.64 5.97 15.82
CA VAL A 133 0.64 5.51 14.44
C VAL A 133 2.08 5.49 13.94
N MET A 134 2.55 4.35 13.46
CA MET A 134 3.91 4.17 12.94
C MET A 134 3.82 3.86 11.44
N LEU A 135 4.54 4.59 10.60
CA LEU A 135 4.39 4.50 9.14
C LEU A 135 5.76 4.47 8.46
N HIS A 136 5.87 3.76 7.34
CA HIS A 136 6.99 4.03 6.42
C HIS A 136 6.86 5.42 5.81
N ARG A 137 7.98 6.00 5.39
CA ARG A 137 8.01 7.29 4.70
C ARG A 137 7.05 7.34 3.50
N GLN A 138 7.05 6.31 2.66
CA GLN A 138 6.19 6.19 1.47
C GLN A 138 4.71 6.02 1.84
N CYS A 139 4.43 5.32 2.95
CA CYS A 139 3.09 5.09 3.47
C CYS A 139 2.45 6.32 4.13
N SER A 140 3.27 7.30 4.54
CA SER A 140 2.80 8.48 5.28
C SER A 140 1.85 9.37 4.47
N ARG A 141 2.13 9.57 3.18
CA ARG A 141 1.29 10.39 2.29
C ARG A 141 -0.10 9.81 2.08
N PRO A 142 -0.29 8.57 1.60
CA PRO A 142 -1.63 8.01 1.41
C PRO A 142 -2.41 7.91 2.72
N TRP A 143 -1.74 7.62 3.85
CA TRP A 143 -2.36 7.63 5.17
C TRP A 143 -3.00 8.99 5.50
N LYS A 144 -2.25 10.09 5.34
CA LYS A 144 -2.76 11.45 5.57
C LYS A 144 -3.92 11.78 4.63
N LEU A 145 -3.81 11.42 3.35
CA LEU A 145 -4.88 11.66 2.38
C LEU A 145 -6.18 10.91 2.72
N HIS A 146 -6.10 9.67 3.23
CA HIS A 146 -7.27 8.97 3.76
C HIS A 146 -7.88 9.69 4.97
N ARG A 147 -7.04 10.17 5.91
CA ARG A 147 -7.53 10.90 7.08
C ARG A 147 -8.27 12.17 6.67
N ASP A 148 -7.71 12.93 5.74
CA ASP A 148 -8.34 14.15 5.23
C ASP A 148 -9.64 13.86 4.49
N LEU A 149 -9.70 12.77 3.73
CA LEU A 149 -10.93 12.34 3.05
C LEU A 149 -12.05 12.03 4.05
N VAL A 150 -11.73 11.27 5.10
CA VAL A 150 -12.70 10.92 6.16
C VAL A 150 -13.14 12.15 6.95
N ALA A 151 -12.20 13.04 7.29
CA ALA A 151 -12.50 14.27 8.01
C ALA A 151 -13.44 15.18 7.21
N ARG A 152 -13.19 15.34 5.90
CA ARG A 152 -14.06 16.11 4.99
C ARG A 152 -15.46 15.51 4.87
N ALA A 153 -15.58 14.19 4.71
CA ALA A 153 -16.88 13.53 4.63
C ALA A 153 -17.70 13.66 5.93
N GLY A 154 -17.03 13.63 7.09
CA GLY A 154 -17.67 13.83 8.39
C GLY A 154 -18.11 15.28 8.67
N THR A 155 -17.59 16.27 7.95
CA THR A 155 -18.00 17.67 8.07
C THR A 155 -19.24 17.97 7.23
N THR A 156 -19.32 17.43 6.01
CA THR A 156 -20.50 17.60 5.13
C THR A 156 -21.78 17.01 5.72
N ALA A 157 -21.68 15.88 6.44
CA ALA A 157 -22.85 15.25 7.08
C ALA A 157 -23.43 16.06 8.26
N LYS A 158 -22.61 16.91 8.91
CA LYS A 158 -23.07 17.76 10.02
C LYS A 158 -23.66 19.08 9.54
N GLU A 159 -23.23 19.60 8.40
CA GLU A 159 -23.74 20.85 7.83
C GLU A 159 -25.06 20.66 7.05
N SER A 160 -25.36 19.45 6.54
CA SER A 160 -26.63 19.19 5.84
C SER A 160 -27.82 18.87 6.76
N LEU A 161 -27.63 18.93 8.09
CA LEU A 161 -28.67 18.72 9.11
C LEU A 161 -29.05 20.02 9.84
N LEU A 162 -28.64 21.17 9.31
CA LEU A 162 -28.97 22.50 9.81
C LEU A 162 -29.80 23.28 8.78
#